data_AF-A0A914P933-F1
#
_entry.id   AF-A0A914P933-F1
#
_cell.length_a   1.000
_cell.length_b   1.000
_cell.length_c   1.000
_cell.angle_alpha   90.00
_cell.angle_beta   90.00
_cell.angle_gamma   90.00
#
_symmetry.space_group_name_H-M   'P 1'
#
loop_
_entity.id
_entity.type
_entity.pdbx_description
1 polymer ?
#
loop_
_entity_poly.entity_id
_entity_poly.type
_entity_poly.pdbx_seq_one_letter_code
_entity_poly.pdbx_strand_id
1 'polypeptide(L)'
;MAENIGMSCAFFSLLFMKIRIEWRAIIYSFLGAIPGVIIGFETVDKILSAPMKKMIFVSVWCSFAMSLYMLNCEKKRITTSLIQNFKPWKIVILIFTGLIGGIFTSFAGSGVDICTFSAVTFLFRVSEKTATPTTVVIMALTSQFCFFYRGLVVADFDPLAFEYFKVCIPVVVFFAPFGSFLGSHFHRITLAWLVCILEIFAMIGFLATLPPWTLLFSAVLIMFCGFILFSLLADYGNRLMIKEAQQNNSKVILLFENC
;
A
#
# COMPACT_ATOMS: atom_id res chain seq x y z
N MET A 1 -1.94 -11.84 11.22
CA MET A 1 -2.80 -13.06 11.27
C MET A 1 -4.21 -12.77 10.77
N ALA A 2 -4.99 -11.90 11.42
CA ALA A 2 -6.36 -11.55 10.97
C ALA A 2 -6.41 -11.08 9.51
N GLU A 3 -5.44 -10.25 9.14
CA GLU A 3 -5.28 -9.74 7.79
C GLU A 3 -5.13 -10.82 6.71
N ASN A 4 -4.46 -11.94 7.01
CA ASN A 4 -4.31 -13.05 6.06
C ASN A 4 -5.68 -13.57 5.60
N ILE A 5 -6.61 -13.77 6.55
CA ILE A 5 -7.96 -14.19 6.24
C ILE A 5 -8.70 -13.08 5.49
N GLY A 6 -8.67 -11.85 6.00
CA GLY A 6 -9.41 -10.72 5.42
C GLY A 6 -9.02 -10.41 3.99
N MET A 7 -7.72 -10.22 3.76
CA MET A 7 -7.19 -9.89 2.43
C MET A 7 -7.37 -11.06 1.45
N SER A 8 -7.30 -12.31 1.91
CA SER A 8 -7.62 -13.48 1.06
C SER A 8 -9.09 -13.50 0.65
N CYS A 9 -10.02 -13.21 1.57
CA CYS A 9 -11.44 -13.12 1.27
C CYS A 9 -11.75 -11.93 0.33
N ALA A 10 -11.13 -10.77 0.57
CA ALA A 10 -11.22 -9.61 -0.31
C ALA A 10 -10.67 -9.92 -1.71
N PHE A 11 -9.52 -10.58 -1.80
CA PHE A 11 -8.93 -11.03 -3.05
C PHE A 11 -9.89 -11.95 -3.83
N PHE A 12 -10.52 -12.92 -3.18
CA PHE A 12 -11.52 -13.78 -3.81
C PHE A 12 -12.71 -12.98 -4.37
N SER A 13 -13.22 -12.00 -3.61
CA SER A 13 -14.28 -11.09 -4.06
C SER A 13 -13.87 -10.27 -5.30
N LEU A 14 -12.63 -9.76 -5.31
CA LEU A 14 -12.07 -9.02 -6.45
C LEU A 14 -11.95 -9.89 -7.71
N LEU A 15 -11.55 -11.15 -7.56
CA LEU A 15 -11.51 -12.12 -8.66
C LEU A 15 -12.91 -12.40 -9.22
N PHE A 16 -13.90 -12.58 -8.34
CA PHE A 16 -15.28 -12.84 -8.73
C PHE A 16 -15.87 -11.66 -9.53
N MET A 17 -15.60 -10.43 -9.10
CA MET A 17 -16.03 -9.22 -9.79
C MET A 17 -15.24 -8.92 -11.08
N LYS A 18 -14.18 -9.68 -11.40
CA LYS A 18 -13.29 -9.47 -12.56
C LYS A 18 -12.79 -8.03 -12.69
N ILE A 19 -12.37 -7.44 -11.56
CA ILE A 19 -11.85 -6.08 -11.54
C ILE A 19 -10.49 -6.04 -12.25
N ARG A 20 -10.18 -4.91 -12.90
CA ARG A 20 -8.89 -4.71 -13.57
C ARG A 20 -7.77 -4.66 -12.54
N ILE A 21 -6.72 -5.44 -12.78
CA ILE A 21 -5.58 -5.61 -11.90
C ILE A 21 -4.30 -5.54 -12.74
N GLU A 22 -3.25 -4.91 -12.21
CA GLU A 22 -1.94 -4.82 -12.86
C GLU A 22 -1.02 -5.97 -12.39
N TRP A 23 -1.08 -7.11 -13.09
CA TRP A 23 -0.31 -8.31 -12.74
C TRP A 23 1.20 -8.12 -12.65
N ARG A 24 1.77 -7.22 -13.45
CA ARG A 24 3.21 -6.92 -13.42
C ARG A 24 3.62 -6.31 -12.08
N ALA A 25 2.83 -5.36 -11.58
CA ALA A 25 3.08 -4.77 -10.26
C ALA A 25 3.01 -5.83 -9.16
N ILE A 26 2.05 -6.77 -9.27
CA ILE A 26 1.91 -7.86 -8.31
C ILE A 26 3.18 -8.72 -8.25
N ILE A 27 3.62 -9.25 -9.39
CA ILE A 27 4.73 -10.20 -9.44
C ILE A 27 6.02 -9.54 -8.91
N TYR A 28 6.36 -8.35 -9.40
CA TYR A 28 7.63 -7.71 -9.05
C TYR A 28 7.65 -7.17 -7.62
N SER A 29 6.55 -6.59 -7.13
CA SER A 29 6.49 -6.11 -5.74
C SER A 29 6.40 -7.25 -4.74
N PHE A 30 5.71 -8.34 -5.07
CA PHE A 30 5.71 -9.54 -4.22
C PHE A 30 7.10 -10.19 -4.15
N LEU A 31 7.81 -10.28 -5.27
CA LEU A 31 9.17 -10.81 -5.32
C LEU A 31 10.14 -9.99 -4.45
N GLY A 32 9.98 -8.66 -4.40
CA GLY A 32 10.70 -7.80 -3.48
C GLY A 32 10.24 -7.93 -2.03
N ALA A 33 8.95 -8.14 -1.79
CA ALA A 33 8.36 -8.24 -0.45
C ALA A 33 8.88 -9.43 0.35
N ILE A 34 9.10 -10.59 -0.28
CA ILE A 34 9.60 -11.81 0.38
C ILE A 34 10.88 -11.54 1.19
N PRO A 35 12.01 -11.11 0.58
CA PRO A 35 13.23 -10.83 1.33
C PRO A 35 13.04 -9.66 2.32
N GLY A 36 12.20 -8.68 1.99
CA GLY A 36 11.88 -7.56 2.89
C GLY A 36 11.22 -8.02 4.19
N VAL A 37 10.25 -8.93 4.10
CA VAL A 37 9.56 -9.52 5.26
C VAL A 37 10.52 -10.31 6.13
N ILE A 38 11.38 -11.14 5.52
CA ILE A 38 12.38 -11.95 6.23
C ILE A 38 13.32 -11.04 7.03
N ILE A 39 13.90 -10.03 6.37
CA ILE A 39 14.79 -9.04 7.01
C ILE A 39 14.04 -8.32 8.13
N GLY A 40 12.79 -7.89 7.87
CA GLY A 40 11.95 -7.19 8.83
C GLY A 40 11.68 -7.98 10.11
N PHE A 41 11.31 -9.26 9.99
CA PHE A 41 11.08 -10.12 11.16
C PHE A 41 12.36 -10.40 11.95
N GLU A 42 13.49 -10.62 11.27
CA GLU A 42 14.72 -11.00 11.96
C GLU A 42 15.40 -9.83 12.67
N THR A 43 15.26 -8.62 12.14
CA THR A 43 15.95 -7.42 12.62
C THR A 43 14.99 -6.41 13.27
N VAL A 44 14.05 -5.87 12.51
CA VAL A 44 13.24 -4.71 12.90
C VAL A 44 12.17 -5.07 13.93
N ASP A 45 11.47 -6.19 13.76
CA ASP A 45 10.36 -6.60 14.62
C ASP A 45 10.80 -6.80 16.09
N LYS A 46 12.06 -7.22 16.30
CA LYS A 46 12.65 -7.45 17.63
C LYS A 46 13.09 -6.17 18.34
N ILE A 47 13.43 -5.13 17.59
CA ILE A 47 13.89 -3.84 18.14
C ILE A 47 12.70 -2.98 18.56
N LEU A 48 11.56 -3.11 17.88
CA LEU A 48 10.41 -2.26 18.10
C LEU A 48 9.51 -2.76 19.24
N SER A 49 9.19 -1.87 20.18
CA SER A 49 8.16 -2.10 21.19
C SER A 49 6.75 -2.02 20.60
N ALA A 50 5.76 -2.66 21.24
CA ALA A 50 4.38 -2.65 20.76
C ALA A 50 3.78 -1.23 20.57
N PRO A 51 4.01 -0.25 21.47
CA PRO A 51 3.56 1.13 21.27
C PRO A 51 4.23 1.80 20.06
N MET A 52 5.53 1.54 19.84
CA MET A 52 6.26 2.09 18.69
C MET A 52 5.71 1.53 17.36
N LYS A 53 5.40 0.23 17.29
CA LYS A 53 4.81 -0.37 16.08
C LYS A 53 3.49 0.30 15.70
N LYS A 54 2.60 0.48 16.69
CA LYS A 54 1.31 1.16 16.49
C LYS A 54 1.50 2.62 16.05
N MET A 55 2.42 3.33 16.68
CA MET A 55 2.73 4.72 16.35
C MET A 55 3.25 4.86 14.91
N ILE A 56 4.25 4.05 14.52
CA ILE A 56 4.83 4.09 13.17
C ILE A 56 3.75 3.78 12.13
N PHE A 57 2.92 2.76 12.40
CA PHE A 57 1.81 2.39 11.53
C PHE A 57 0.88 3.59 11.25
N VAL A 58 0.35 4.23 12.30
CA VAL A 58 -0.56 5.37 12.18
C VAL A 58 0.13 6.57 11.53
N SER A 59 1.39 6.86 11.88
CA SER A 59 2.09 8.04 11.34
C SER A 59 2.36 7.91 9.84
N VAL A 60 2.76 6.71 9.39
CA VAL A 60 3.00 6.43 7.96
C VAL A 60 1.68 6.46 7.20
N TRP A 61 0.63 5.83 7.71
CA TRP A 61 -0.69 5.86 7.08
C TRP A 61 -1.27 7.28 7.00
N CYS A 62 -1.11 8.09 8.04
CA CYS A 62 -1.53 9.50 8.02
C CYS A 62 -0.81 10.30 6.93
N SER A 63 0.51 10.12 6.81
CA SER A 63 1.28 10.77 5.74
C SER A 63 0.83 10.33 4.35
N PHE A 64 0.55 9.04 4.18
CA PHE A 64 0.03 8.48 2.94
C PHE A 64 -1.36 9.04 2.59
N ALA A 65 -2.27 9.09 3.56
CA ALA A 65 -3.62 9.62 3.39
C ALA A 65 -3.60 11.12 3.01
N MET A 66 -2.74 11.92 3.65
CA MET A 66 -2.56 13.34 3.30
C MET A 66 -2.05 13.52 1.87
N SER A 67 -1.06 12.74 1.45
CA SER A 67 -0.55 12.81 0.07
C SER A 67 -1.56 12.31 -0.95
N LEU A 68 -2.33 11.26 -0.61
CA LEU A 68 -3.44 10.79 -1.45
C LEU A 68 -4.53 11.86 -1.59
N TYR A 69 -4.86 12.57 -0.51
CA TYR A 69 -5.81 13.67 -0.53
C TYR A 69 -5.33 14.80 -1.44
N MET A 70 -4.09 15.26 -1.24
CA MET A 70 -3.47 16.30 -2.06
C MET A 70 -3.49 15.95 -3.55
N LEU A 71 -3.16 14.69 -3.87
CA LEU A 71 -3.16 14.20 -5.25
C LEU A 71 -4.56 14.13 -5.87
N ASN A 72 -5.60 13.89 -5.06
CA ASN A 72 -6.99 13.85 -5.53
C ASN A 72 -7.63 15.25 -5.62
N CYS A 73 -7.06 16.27 -4.96
CA CYS A 73 -7.44 17.66 -5.18
C CYS A 73 -7.12 18.14 -6.61
N GLU A 74 -6.13 17.53 -7.29
CA GLU A 74 -5.80 17.79 -8.69
C GLU A 74 -6.84 17.18 -9.66
N LYS A 75 -8.03 17.80 -9.76
CA LYS A 75 -9.17 17.29 -10.56
C LYS A 75 -8.88 17.04 -12.05
N LYS A 76 -7.83 17.66 -12.63
CA LYS A 76 -7.45 17.55 -14.05
C LYS A 76 -6.41 16.46 -14.35
N ARG A 77 -6.10 15.59 -13.39
CA ARG A 77 -5.07 14.55 -13.56
C ARG A 77 -5.48 13.50 -14.59
N ILE A 78 -4.60 13.28 -15.57
CA ILE A 78 -4.70 12.15 -16.50
C ILE A 78 -4.17 10.90 -15.77
N THR A 79 -5.04 9.92 -15.55
CA THR A 79 -4.70 8.65 -14.92
C THR A 79 -4.80 7.52 -15.94
N THR A 80 -3.82 6.62 -15.95
CA THR A 80 -3.82 5.46 -16.83
C THR A 80 -4.43 4.25 -16.10
N SER A 81 -4.93 3.27 -16.85
CA SER A 81 -5.44 2.03 -16.27
C SER A 81 -4.35 0.99 -16.03
N LEU A 82 -3.23 1.09 -16.76
CA LEU A 82 -2.09 0.17 -16.68
C LEU A 82 -0.80 0.98 -16.74
N ILE A 83 0.29 0.39 -16.25
CA ILE A 83 1.63 0.98 -16.35
C ILE A 83 2.01 1.09 -17.84
N GLN A 84 2.10 2.32 -18.35
CA GLN A 84 2.53 2.60 -19.71
C GLN A 84 4.05 2.42 -19.86
N ASN A 85 4.52 2.06 -21.05
CA ASN A 85 5.96 1.95 -21.38
C ASN A 85 6.77 1.19 -20.31
N PHE A 86 6.53 -0.13 -20.20
CA PHE A 86 7.15 -0.98 -19.18
C PHE A 86 8.65 -1.19 -19.44
N LYS A 87 9.47 -0.25 -18.98
CA LYS A 87 10.94 -0.27 -19.06
C LYS A 87 11.53 -1.00 -17.85
N PRO A 88 12.74 -1.61 -17.96
CA PRO A 88 13.36 -2.38 -16.88
C PRO A 88 13.59 -1.56 -15.59
N TRP A 89 13.80 -0.24 -15.69
CA TRP A 89 13.93 0.61 -14.50
C TRP A 89 12.65 0.61 -13.64
N LYS A 90 11.45 0.49 -14.25
CA LYS A 90 10.18 0.41 -13.51
C LYS A 90 10.07 -0.90 -12.72
N ILE A 91 10.66 -1.98 -13.23
CA ILE A 91 10.77 -3.27 -12.52
C ILE A 91 11.61 -3.11 -11.26
N VAL A 92 12.77 -2.46 -11.39
CA VAL A 92 13.69 -2.22 -10.26
C VAL A 92 12.99 -1.44 -9.16
N ILE A 93 12.22 -0.40 -9.50
CA ILE A 93 11.42 0.33 -8.51
C ILE A 93 10.41 -0.58 -7.83
N LEU A 94 9.62 -1.36 -8.59
CA LEU A 94 8.59 -2.21 -8.03
C LEU A 94 9.14 -3.24 -7.04
N ILE A 95 10.30 -3.83 -7.37
CA ILE A 95 11.02 -4.75 -6.48
C ILE A 95 11.52 -4.01 -5.24
N PHE A 96 12.15 -2.83 -5.41
CA PHE A 96 12.69 -2.05 -4.30
C PHE A 96 11.59 -1.55 -3.35
N THR A 97 10.47 -1.08 -3.89
CA THR A 97 9.30 -0.67 -3.09
C THR A 97 8.65 -1.87 -2.42
N GLY A 98 8.66 -3.03 -3.08
CA GLY A 98 8.26 -4.30 -2.47
C GLY A 98 9.14 -4.66 -1.28
N LEU A 99 10.46 -4.54 -1.40
CA LEU A 99 11.43 -4.82 -0.33
C LEU A 99 11.24 -3.91 0.88
N ILE A 100 11.19 -2.59 0.67
CA ILE A 100 10.93 -1.64 1.76
C ILE A 100 9.55 -1.88 2.38
N GLY A 101 8.54 -2.08 1.54
CA GLY A 101 7.19 -2.41 2.00
C GLY A 101 7.12 -3.71 2.79
N GLY A 102 7.92 -4.71 2.43
CA GLY A 102 8.04 -6.00 3.13
C GLY A 102 8.60 -5.82 4.54
N ILE A 103 9.64 -5.00 4.68
CA ILE A 103 10.20 -4.63 5.99
C ILE A 103 9.12 -3.97 6.85
N PHE A 104 8.38 -3.00 6.30
CA PHE A 104 7.29 -2.36 7.03
C PHE A 104 6.13 -3.32 7.36
N THR A 105 5.86 -4.28 6.48
CA THR A 105 4.80 -5.28 6.69
C THR A 105 5.11 -6.20 7.86
N SER A 106 6.38 -6.50 8.12
CA SER A 106 6.77 -7.40 9.22
C SER A 106 6.26 -6.92 10.59
N PHE A 107 6.28 -5.61 10.86
CA PHE A 107 5.84 -5.05 12.14
C PHE A 107 4.52 -4.28 12.09
N ALA A 108 4.19 -3.68 10.94
CA ALA A 108 3.00 -2.83 10.77
C ALA A 108 1.81 -3.61 10.18
N GLY A 109 2.08 -4.70 9.47
CA GLY A 109 1.04 -5.54 8.87
C GLY A 109 0.29 -4.92 7.70
N SER A 110 0.81 -3.92 6.98
CA SER A 110 0.27 -3.47 5.68
C SER A 110 1.25 -2.60 4.85
N GLY A 111 2.55 -2.75 5.09
CA GLY A 111 3.57 -1.88 4.49
C GLY A 111 3.72 -2.03 2.98
N VAL A 112 3.61 -3.26 2.44
CA VAL A 112 3.72 -3.52 0.99
C VAL A 112 2.58 -2.86 0.24
N ASP A 113 1.37 -2.85 0.83
CA ASP A 113 0.21 -2.19 0.27
C ASP A 113 0.49 -0.69 0.06
N ILE A 114 0.87 0.03 1.13
CA ILE A 114 1.17 1.47 1.08
C ILE A 114 2.30 1.78 0.10
N CYS A 115 3.43 1.09 0.20
CA CYS A 115 4.61 1.37 -0.63
C CYS A 115 4.32 1.09 -2.10
N THR A 116 3.69 -0.03 -2.41
CA THR A 116 3.37 -0.39 -3.80
C THR A 116 2.26 0.49 -4.35
N PHE A 117 1.24 0.81 -3.56
CA PHE A 117 0.18 1.72 -3.96
C PHE A 117 0.76 3.09 -4.27
N SER A 118 1.64 3.61 -3.42
CA SER A 118 2.30 4.90 -3.63
C SER A 118 3.14 4.89 -4.90
N ALA A 119 3.89 3.82 -5.17
CA ALA A 119 4.65 3.69 -6.41
C ALA A 119 3.74 3.63 -7.66
N VAL A 120 2.70 2.79 -7.63
CA VAL A 120 1.81 2.59 -8.78
C VAL A 120 0.94 3.83 -9.04
N THR A 121 0.38 4.42 -7.98
CA THR A 121 -0.53 5.56 -8.05
C THR A 121 0.21 6.88 -8.20
N PHE A 122 1.25 7.15 -7.40
CA PHE A 122 1.89 8.47 -7.42
C PHE A 122 2.97 8.56 -8.50
N LEU A 123 3.81 7.52 -8.64
CA LEU A 123 4.93 7.52 -9.60
C LEU A 123 4.51 7.08 -11.01
N PHE A 124 3.78 5.97 -11.16
CA PHE A 124 3.34 5.48 -12.47
C PHE A 124 1.97 6.00 -12.91
N ARG A 125 1.34 6.82 -12.07
CA ARG A 125 0.10 7.54 -12.34
C ARG A 125 -1.06 6.64 -12.78
N VAL A 126 -1.04 5.38 -12.35
CA VAL A 126 -2.15 4.44 -12.50
C VAL A 126 -3.31 4.92 -11.62
N SER A 127 -4.54 4.73 -12.11
CA SER A 127 -5.75 5.12 -11.38
C SER A 127 -5.89 4.34 -10.07
N GLU A 128 -6.36 5.04 -9.04
CA GLU A 128 -6.62 4.49 -7.70
C GLU A 128 -7.58 3.29 -7.79
N LYS A 129 -8.56 3.36 -8.69
CA LYS A 129 -9.53 2.28 -8.95
C LYS A 129 -8.89 0.97 -9.42
N THR A 130 -7.71 1.03 -10.05
CA THR A 130 -6.95 -0.17 -10.47
C THR A 130 -5.82 -0.48 -9.48
N ALA A 131 -5.22 0.54 -8.87
CA ALA A 131 -4.14 0.38 -7.91
C ALA A 131 -4.61 -0.30 -6.62
N THR A 132 -5.74 0.13 -6.03
CA THR A 132 -6.30 -0.46 -4.79
C THR A 132 -6.53 -1.98 -4.91
N PRO A 133 -7.27 -2.50 -5.91
CA PRO A 133 -7.44 -3.95 -6.02
C PRO A 133 -6.11 -4.66 -6.30
N THR A 134 -5.19 -4.03 -7.03
CA THR A 134 -3.84 -4.60 -7.28
C THR A 134 -3.08 -4.80 -5.98
N THR A 135 -3.06 -3.80 -5.10
CA THR A 135 -2.29 -3.88 -3.85
C THR A 135 -2.97 -4.73 -2.78
N VAL A 136 -4.30 -4.82 -2.76
CA VAL A 136 -5.03 -5.82 -1.95
C VAL A 136 -4.60 -7.24 -2.30
N VAL A 137 -4.42 -7.57 -3.58
CA VAL A 137 -3.92 -8.88 -4.00
C VAL A 137 -2.49 -9.11 -3.50
N ILE A 138 -1.63 -8.12 -3.63
CA ILE A 138 -0.24 -8.21 -3.15
C ILE A 138 -0.21 -8.43 -1.63
N MET A 139 -1.07 -7.73 -0.90
CA MET A 139 -1.17 -7.83 0.54
C MET A 139 -1.74 -9.19 0.97
N ALA A 140 -2.70 -9.75 0.24
CA ALA A 140 -3.18 -11.11 0.47
C ALA A 140 -2.05 -12.14 0.34
N LEU A 141 -1.27 -12.07 -0.75
CA LEU A 141 -0.14 -13.00 -0.97
C LEU A 141 0.98 -12.79 0.07
N THR A 142 1.30 -11.54 0.40
CA THR A 142 2.35 -11.22 1.37
C THR A 142 1.95 -11.64 2.79
N SER A 143 0.70 -11.40 3.19
CA SER A 143 0.21 -11.79 4.52
C SER A 143 0.10 -13.31 4.69
N GLN A 144 -0.21 -14.06 3.63
CA GLN A 144 -0.08 -15.52 3.61
C GLN A 144 1.36 -15.94 3.88
N PHE A 145 2.33 -15.39 3.14
CA PHE A 145 3.75 -15.66 3.36
C PHE A 145 4.18 -15.31 4.79
N CYS A 146 3.80 -14.13 5.31
CA CYS A 146 4.08 -13.74 6.69
C CYS A 146 3.52 -14.72 7.72
N PHE A 147 2.28 -15.19 7.51
CA PHE A 147 1.62 -16.14 8.42
C PHE A 147 2.37 -17.48 8.46
N PHE A 148 2.73 -18.03 7.30
CA PHE A 148 3.50 -19.28 7.24
C PHE A 148 4.92 -19.10 7.78
N TYR A 149 5.60 -18.01 7.44
CA TYR A 149 6.96 -17.74 7.93
C TYR A 149 6.99 -17.61 9.46
N ARG A 150 6.08 -16.80 10.03
CA ARG A 150 6.03 -16.60 11.48
C ARG A 150 5.58 -17.87 12.22
N GLY A 151 4.67 -18.66 11.62
CA GLY A 151 4.18 -19.87 12.24
C GLY A 151 5.11 -21.09 12.16
N LEU A 152 5.84 -21.25 11.06
CA LEU A 152 6.71 -22.41 10.85
C LEU A 152 8.16 -22.15 11.24
N VAL A 153 8.68 -20.94 11.01
CA VAL A 153 10.10 -20.61 11.20
C VAL A 153 10.34 -19.92 12.53
N VAL A 154 9.55 -18.88 12.83
CA VAL A 154 9.72 -18.12 14.07
C VAL A 154 9.08 -18.84 15.27
N ALA A 155 8.05 -19.66 15.02
CA ALA A 155 7.31 -20.43 16.01
C ALA A 155 6.79 -19.61 17.22
N ASP A 156 6.49 -18.32 16.98
CA ASP A 156 6.17 -17.35 18.03
C ASP A 156 4.73 -16.84 17.90
N PHE A 157 3.80 -17.65 18.41
CA PHE A 157 2.41 -17.26 18.59
C PHE A 157 2.12 -17.06 20.07
N ASP A 158 2.06 -15.80 20.50
CA ASP A 158 1.48 -15.45 21.79
C ASP A 158 0.04 -15.99 21.87
N PRO A 159 -0.29 -16.85 22.86
CA PRO A 159 -1.61 -17.47 22.95
C PRO A 159 -2.75 -16.45 22.98
N LEU A 160 -2.53 -15.31 23.64
CA LEU A 160 -3.50 -14.24 23.78
C LEU A 160 -3.74 -13.52 22.44
N ALA A 161 -2.69 -13.31 21.64
CA ALA A 161 -2.84 -12.83 20.27
C ALA A 161 -3.64 -13.80 19.38
N PHE A 162 -3.50 -15.12 19.60
CA PHE A 162 -4.26 -16.12 18.87
C PHE A 162 -5.75 -16.15 19.26
N GLU A 163 -6.08 -15.90 20.53
CA GLU A 163 -7.48 -15.73 20.96
C GLU A 163 -8.13 -14.49 20.35
N TYR A 164 -7.45 -13.35 20.35
CA TYR A 164 -7.94 -12.16 19.65
C TYR A 164 -8.14 -12.42 18.16
N PHE A 165 -7.20 -13.14 17.54
CA PHE A 165 -7.33 -13.54 16.14
C PHE A 165 -8.62 -14.33 15.89
N LYS A 166 -8.95 -15.34 16.73
CA LYS A 166 -10.19 -16.13 16.59
C LYS A 166 -11.45 -15.27 16.64
N VAL A 167 -11.50 -14.31 17.56
CA VAL A 167 -12.66 -13.41 17.71
C VAL A 167 -12.80 -12.46 16.50
N CYS A 168 -11.69 -12.09 15.86
CA CYS A 168 -11.72 -11.23 14.68
C CYS A 168 -12.14 -11.94 13.38
N ILE A 169 -12.02 -13.27 13.29
CA ILE A 169 -12.34 -14.05 12.07
C ILE A 169 -13.72 -13.71 11.49
N PRO A 170 -14.84 -13.81 12.23
CA PRO A 170 -16.17 -13.59 11.65
C PRO A 170 -16.35 -12.16 11.10
N VAL A 171 -15.79 -11.16 11.80
CA VAL A 171 -15.84 -9.76 11.37
C VAL A 171 -15.05 -9.59 10.08
N VAL A 172 -13.82 -10.10 10.05
CA VAL A 172 -12.89 -9.89 8.94
C VAL A 172 -13.35 -10.63 7.67
N VAL A 173 -13.89 -11.84 7.80
CA VAL A 173 -14.43 -12.63 6.67
C VAL A 173 -15.62 -11.92 6.00
N PHE A 174 -16.43 -11.20 6.76
CA PHE A 174 -17.59 -10.47 6.20
C PHE A 174 -17.20 -9.08 5.67
N PHE A 175 -16.53 -8.28 6.50
CA PHE A 175 -16.27 -6.88 6.20
C PHE A 175 -15.18 -6.67 5.13
N ALA A 176 -14.20 -7.58 5.00
CA ALA A 176 -13.15 -7.40 3.99
C ALA A 176 -13.67 -7.59 2.55
N PRO A 177 -14.43 -8.66 2.20
CA PRO A 177 -15.12 -8.75 0.92
C PRO A 177 -16.10 -7.60 0.69
N PHE A 178 -16.88 -7.23 1.70
CA PHE A 178 -17.83 -6.13 1.61
C PHE A 178 -17.15 -4.79 1.27
N GLY A 179 -16.02 -4.48 1.94
CA GLY A 179 -15.20 -3.32 1.65
C GLY A 179 -14.64 -3.32 0.23
N SER A 180 -14.15 -4.46 -0.25
CA SER A 180 -13.65 -4.60 -1.64
C SER A 180 -14.77 -4.43 -2.68
N PHE A 181 -15.98 -4.90 -2.38
CA PHE A 181 -17.16 -4.74 -3.21
C PHE A 181 -17.61 -3.27 -3.28
N LEU A 182 -17.69 -2.59 -2.15
CA LEU A 182 -18.02 -1.16 -2.12
C LEU A 182 -16.96 -0.32 -2.84
N GLY A 183 -15.69 -0.65 -2.60
CA GLY A 183 -14.56 0.07 -3.18
C GLY A 183 -14.49 -0.03 -4.71
N SER A 184 -14.95 -1.13 -5.29
CA SER A 184 -14.97 -1.31 -6.76
C SER A 184 -16.05 -0.45 -7.45
N HIS A 185 -17.12 -0.13 -6.74
CA HIS A 185 -18.22 0.69 -7.23
C HIS A 185 -18.00 2.18 -7.00
N PHE A 186 -17.23 2.54 -5.97
CA PHE A 186 -16.97 3.94 -5.66
C PHE A 186 -16.05 4.64 -6.66
N HIS A 187 -16.28 5.95 -6.81
CA HIS A 187 -15.41 6.82 -7.59
C HIS A 187 -14.10 7.07 -6.85
N ARG A 188 -12.98 7.28 -7.58
CA ARG A 188 -11.63 7.45 -7.00
C ARG A 188 -11.56 8.53 -5.90
N ILE A 189 -12.34 9.60 -6.04
CA ILE A 189 -12.41 10.70 -5.05
C ILE A 189 -13.11 10.22 -3.77
N THR A 190 -14.18 9.44 -3.88
CA THR A 190 -14.89 8.86 -2.73
C THR A 190 -13.97 7.89 -1.97
N LEU A 191 -13.20 7.07 -2.69
CA LEU A 191 -12.20 6.19 -2.09
C LEU A 191 -11.17 6.99 -1.27
N ALA A 192 -10.62 8.07 -1.83
CA ALA A 192 -9.66 8.91 -1.12
C ALA A 192 -10.25 9.51 0.17
N TRP A 193 -11.49 10.01 0.11
CA TRP A 193 -12.18 10.54 1.30
C TRP A 193 -12.41 9.47 2.38
N LEU A 194 -12.82 8.26 2.00
CA LEU A 194 -13.01 7.16 2.93
C LEU A 194 -11.70 6.79 3.64
N VAL A 195 -10.59 6.69 2.89
CA VAL A 195 -9.26 6.43 3.46
C VAL A 195 -8.87 7.53 4.46
N CYS A 196 -9.06 8.80 4.11
CA CYS A 196 -8.77 9.91 5.02
C CYS A 196 -9.61 9.85 6.31
N ILE A 197 -10.91 9.54 6.20
CA ILE A 197 -11.79 9.44 7.37
C ILE A 197 -11.35 8.29 8.29
N LEU A 198 -11.10 7.10 7.72
CA LEU A 198 -10.62 5.95 8.48
C LEU A 198 -9.31 6.27 9.20
N GLU A 199 -8.44 7.03 8.55
CA GLU A 199 -7.16 7.41 9.13
C GLU A 199 -7.29 8.44 10.26
N ILE A 200 -8.23 9.39 10.16
CA ILE A 200 -8.54 10.28 11.27
C ILE A 200 -9.01 9.47 12.49
N PHE A 201 -9.86 8.46 12.29
CA PHE A 201 -10.27 7.56 13.37
C PHE A 201 -9.10 6.76 13.95
N ALA A 202 -8.19 6.25 13.11
CA ALA A 202 -6.99 5.55 13.57
C ALA A 202 -6.08 6.46 14.41
N MET A 203 -5.91 7.72 13.99
CA MET A 203 -5.12 8.71 14.71
C MET A 203 -5.74 9.12 16.05
N ILE A 204 -7.06 9.33 16.08
CA ILE A 204 -7.79 9.58 17.34
C ILE A 204 -7.66 8.37 18.27
N GLY A 205 -7.80 7.16 17.74
CA GLY A 205 -7.66 5.92 18.51
C GLY A 205 -6.26 5.76 19.11
N PHE A 206 -5.21 6.13 18.38
CA PHE A 206 -3.85 6.17 18.91
C PHE A 206 -3.70 7.23 20.02
N LEU A 207 -4.21 8.44 19.80
CA LEU A 207 -4.09 9.52 20.79
C LEU A 207 -4.86 9.22 22.09
N ALA A 208 -5.98 8.48 21.99
CA ALA A 208 -6.75 7.99 23.13
C ALA A 208 -5.98 7.00 24.02
N THR A 209 -4.90 6.38 23.52
CA THR A 209 -4.02 5.54 24.35
C THR A 209 -3.08 6.35 25.25
N LEU A 210 -3.13 7.69 25.19
CA LEU A 210 -2.32 8.62 25.96
C LEU A 210 -0.80 8.32 25.86
N PRO A 211 -0.24 8.31 24.64
CA PRO A 211 1.17 8.00 24.45
C PRO A 211 2.08 9.10 25.07
N PRO A 212 3.28 8.74 25.56
CA PRO A 212 4.25 9.71 26.05
C PRO A 212 4.65 10.72 24.97
N TRP A 213 5.01 11.93 25.41
CA TRP A 213 5.40 13.05 24.53
C TRP A 213 6.53 12.73 23.55
N THR A 214 7.46 11.85 23.93
CA THR A 214 8.56 11.41 23.07
C THR A 214 8.06 10.66 21.84
N LEU A 215 7.07 9.78 22.00
CA LEU A 215 6.43 9.08 20.89
C LEU A 215 5.64 10.06 20.02
N LEU A 216 4.89 10.98 20.62
CA LEU A 216 4.15 11.99 19.86
C LEU A 216 5.06 12.84 18.97
N PHE A 217 6.20 13.31 19.48
CA PHE A 217 7.15 14.08 18.69
C PHE A 217 7.73 13.26 17.53
N SER A 218 8.10 12.01 17.78
CA SER A 218 8.59 11.12 16.73
C SER A 218 7.51 10.79 15.68
N ALA A 219 6.24 10.68 16.08
CA ALA A 219 5.11 10.48 15.17
C ALA A 219 4.95 11.66 14.21
N VAL A 220 4.96 12.89 14.73
CA VAL A 220 4.88 14.12 13.92
C VAL A 220 6.06 14.22 12.96
N LEU A 221 7.27 13.86 13.41
CA LEU A 221 8.47 13.85 12.57
C LEU A 221 8.35 12.84 11.42
N ILE A 222 7.90 11.61 11.72
CA ILE A 222 7.68 10.56 10.71
C ILE A 222 6.60 11.01 9.71
N MET A 223 5.51 11.58 10.21
CA MET A 223 4.41 12.07 9.39
C MET A 223 4.87 13.18 8.44
N PHE A 224 5.66 14.13 8.94
CA PHE A 224 6.22 15.21 8.12
C PHE A 224 7.22 14.69 7.07
N CYS A 225 8.11 13.78 7.47
CA CYS A 225 9.07 13.15 6.56
C CYS A 225 8.36 12.32 5.47
N GLY A 226 7.37 11.53 5.86
CA GLY A 226 6.54 10.73 4.94
C GLY A 226 5.78 11.62 3.96
N PHE A 227 5.20 12.72 4.44
CA PHE A 227 4.49 13.67 3.59
C PHE A 227 5.41 14.29 2.53
N ILE A 228 6.63 14.69 2.92
CA ILE A 228 7.64 15.18 1.97
C ILE A 228 7.99 14.09 0.95
N LEU A 229 8.28 12.87 1.40
CA LEU A 229 8.66 11.76 0.54
C LEU A 229 7.57 11.47 -0.51
N PHE A 230 6.32 11.32 -0.07
CA PHE A 230 5.20 11.04 -0.97
C PHE A 230 4.88 12.21 -1.91
N SER A 231 5.03 13.45 -1.45
CA SER A 231 4.86 14.64 -2.29
C SER A 231 5.92 14.70 -3.39
N LEU A 232 7.19 14.44 -3.05
CA LEU A 232 8.26 14.33 -4.04
C LEU A 232 7.97 13.20 -5.03
N LEU A 233 7.51 12.04 -4.55
CA LEU A 233 7.14 10.91 -5.41
C LEU A 233 6.05 11.29 -6.42
N ALA A 234 5.03 12.04 -5.98
CA ALA A 234 3.96 12.54 -6.84
C ALA A 234 4.48 13.55 -7.88
N ASP A 235 5.37 14.45 -7.49
CA ASP A 235 6.00 15.42 -8.40
C ASP A 235 6.85 14.74 -9.47
N TYR A 236 7.69 13.78 -9.08
CA TYR A 236 8.46 12.95 -10.01
C TYR A 236 7.55 12.19 -10.97
N GLY A 237 6.44 11.63 -10.49
CA GLY A 237 5.44 10.98 -11.33
C GLY A 237 4.82 11.93 -12.35
N ASN A 238 4.58 13.20 -11.99
CA ASN A 238 4.06 14.20 -12.93
C ASN A 238 5.05 14.47 -14.07
N ARG A 239 6.33 14.68 -13.71
CA ARG A 239 7.41 14.91 -14.69
C ARG A 239 7.61 13.71 -15.61
N LEU A 240 7.49 12.48 -15.08
CA LEU A 240 7.60 11.26 -15.86
C LEU A 240 6.47 11.15 -16.90
N MET A 241 5.22 11.44 -16.50
CA MET A 241 4.07 11.43 -17.42
C MET A 241 4.23 12.44 -18.55
N ILE A 242 4.68 13.66 -18.25
CA ILE A 242 4.90 14.69 -19.28
C ILE A 242 5.97 14.24 -20.28
N LYS A 243 7.08 13.65 -19.80
CA LYS A 243 8.13 13.09 -20.67
C LYS A 243 7.61 11.94 -21.54
N GLU A 244 6.81 11.04 -20.99
CA GLU A 244 6.23 9.93 -21.76
C GLU A 244 5.20 10.41 -22.80
N ALA A 245 4.40 11.43 -22.47
CA ALA A 245 3.48 12.06 -23.41
C ALA A 245 4.21 12.76 -24.57
N GLN A 246 5.30 13.49 -24.28
CA GLN A 246 6.17 14.09 -25.29
C GLN A 246 6.81 13.04 -26.19
N GLN A 247 7.36 11.96 -25.61
CA GLN A 247 8.00 10.89 -26.37
C GLN A 247 7.01 10.17 -27.31
N ASN A 248 5.76 9.98 -26.89
CA ASN A 248 4.73 9.40 -27.75
C ASN A 248 4.34 10.35 -28.90
N ASN A 249 4.16 11.65 -28.63
CA ASN A 249 3.87 12.62 -29.69
C ASN A 249 4.99 12.70 -30.74
N SER A 250 6.26 12.70 -30.31
CA SER A 250 7.40 12.68 -31.25
C SER A 250 7.43 11.43 -32.13
N LYS A 251 7.11 10.25 -31.58
CA LYS A 251 7.03 9.02 -32.38
C LYS A 251 5.90 9.05 -33.41
N VAL A 252 4.75 9.62 -33.05
CA VAL A 252 3.61 9.77 -33.98
C VAL A 252 4.00 10.69 -35.13
N ILE A 253 4.64 11.83 -34.84
CA ILE A 253 5.11 12.77 -35.89
C ILE A 253 6.12 12.10 -36.84
N LEU A 254 7.09 11.35 -36.31
CA LEU A 254 8.08 10.63 -37.12
C LEU A 254 7.48 9.51 -37.99
N LEU A 255 6.36 8.92 -37.59
CA LEU A 255 5.65 7.94 -38.42
C LEU A 255 4.88 8.61 -39.56
N PHE A 256 4.41 9.85 -39.37
CA PHE A 256 3.78 10.62 -40.44
C PHE A 256 4.77 11.21 -41.45
N GLU A 257 6.00 11.52 -41.04
CA GLU A 257 7.06 11.98 -41.98
C GLU A 257 7.66 10.85 -42.83
N ASN A 258 7.47 9.58 -42.46
CA ASN A 258 7.98 8.41 -43.18
C ASN A 258 6.91 7.69 -44.04
N CYS A 259 5.71 8.26 -44.17
CA CYS A 259 4.65 7.83 -45.09
C CYS A 259 4.52 8.83 -46.24
#